data_AF-A0A917N2P3-F1
#
_entry.id   AF-A0A917N2P3-F1
#
_cell.length_a   1.000
_cell.length_b   1.000
_cell.length_c   1.000
_cell.angle_alpha   90.00
_cell.angle_beta   90.00
_cell.angle_gamma   90.00
#
_symmetry.space_group_name_H-M   'P 1'
#
loop_
_entity.id
_entity.type
_entity.pdbx_description
1 polymer ?
#
loop_
_entity_poly.entity_id
_entity_poly.type
_entity_poly.pdbx_seq_one_letter_code
_entity_poly.pdbx_strand_id
1 'polypeptide(L)'
;MIQSQKLTEDETIILLIDYLAKDGWNIDSHCLGQIRGCDIIASKNSQKFFIEVKGAKAGDASPTKKRIFFDSGQIKTHFGKAIVKILDDKYLHPNATFAIAHPNDTLIKKAIGHLTPSLKLLGIQHFWVAVDGTVTAD
;
A
#
# COMPACT_ATOMS: atom_id res chain seq x y z
N MET A 1 -15.56 -21.63 7.37
CA MET A 1 -14.46 -21.17 6.49
C MET A 1 -14.58 -19.67 6.36
N ILE A 2 -13.77 -18.91 7.09
CA ILE A 2 -13.76 -17.46 6.92
C ILE A 2 -13.08 -17.22 5.58
N GLN A 3 -13.87 -16.84 4.57
CA GLN A 3 -13.33 -16.32 3.33
C GLN A 3 -12.49 -15.12 3.73
N SER A 4 -11.15 -15.24 3.68
CA SER A 4 -10.23 -14.12 3.92
C SER A 4 -10.68 -12.97 3.02
N GLN A 5 -11.32 -11.94 3.59
CA GLN A 5 -11.86 -10.84 2.81
C GLN A 5 -10.69 -10.19 2.08
N LYS A 6 -10.76 -10.19 0.74
CA LYS A 6 -9.76 -9.55 -0.10
C LYS A 6 -9.98 -8.05 -0.02
N LEU A 7 -8.98 -7.29 0.40
CA LEU A 7 -9.07 -5.82 0.44
C LEU A 7 -8.86 -5.21 -0.95
N THR A 8 -9.63 -4.19 -1.27
CA THR A 8 -9.36 -3.20 -2.32
C THR A 8 -8.22 -2.27 -1.91
N GLU A 9 -7.76 -1.43 -2.82
CA GLU A 9 -6.80 -0.37 -2.50
C GLU A 9 -7.38 0.61 -1.46
N ASP A 10 -8.59 1.13 -1.69
CA ASP A 10 -9.30 2.03 -0.77
C ASP A 10 -9.45 1.45 0.65
N GLU A 11 -9.91 0.20 0.78
CA GLU A 11 -10.05 -0.45 2.08
C GLU A 11 -8.69 -0.61 2.79
N THR A 12 -7.63 -0.89 2.02
CA THR A 12 -6.27 -0.99 2.55
C THR A 12 -5.75 0.37 3.03
N ILE A 13 -6.04 1.44 2.28
CA ILE A 13 -5.70 2.82 2.63
C ILE A 13 -6.37 3.20 3.95
N ILE A 14 -7.67 2.97 4.08
CA ILE A 14 -8.43 3.33 5.29
C ILE A 14 -7.87 2.62 6.53
N LEU A 15 -7.63 1.31 6.45
CA LEU A 15 -7.07 0.55 7.58
C LEU A 15 -5.66 1.02 7.96
N LEU A 16 -4.83 1.36 6.97
CA LEU A 16 -3.49 1.87 7.23
C LEU A 16 -3.50 3.28 7.81
N ILE A 17 -4.40 4.16 7.36
CA ILE A 17 -4.64 5.49 7.93
C ILE A 17 -4.99 5.37 9.42
N ASP A 18 -5.89 4.47 9.78
CA ASP A 18 -6.28 4.25 11.18
C ASP A 18 -5.10 3.80 12.05
N TYR A 19 -4.27 2.90 11.52
CA TYR A 19 -3.04 2.46 12.18
C TYR A 19 -2.04 3.60 12.37
N LEU A 20 -1.77 4.38 11.31
CA LEU A 20 -0.84 5.51 11.34
C LEU A 20 -1.29 6.60 12.31
N ALA A 21 -2.59 6.94 12.31
CA ALA A 21 -3.16 7.90 13.22
C ALA A 21 -3.01 7.46 14.69
N LYS A 22 -3.22 6.18 14.99
CA LYS A 22 -3.00 5.60 16.33
C LYS A 22 -1.52 5.60 16.74
N ASP A 23 -0.62 5.47 15.77
CA ASP A 23 0.84 5.64 15.99
C ASP A 23 1.24 7.13 16.11
N GLY A 24 0.31 8.08 15.99
CA GLY A 24 0.54 9.51 16.18
C GLY A 24 1.06 10.24 14.94
N TRP A 25 0.80 9.70 13.74
CA TRP A 25 0.97 10.44 12.50
C TRP A 25 -0.23 11.33 12.21
N ASN A 26 0.02 12.54 11.72
CA ASN A 26 -1.01 13.36 11.10
C ASN A 26 -1.19 12.95 9.64
N ILE A 27 -2.44 12.76 9.19
CA ILE A 27 -2.74 12.39 7.80
C ILE A 27 -2.98 13.67 7.02
N ASP A 28 -2.01 14.07 6.21
CA ASP A 28 -2.05 15.33 5.46
C ASP A 28 -2.94 15.22 4.22
N SER A 29 -2.90 14.08 3.52
CA SER A 29 -3.78 13.77 2.39
C SER A 29 -3.83 12.28 2.10
N HIS A 30 -4.88 11.83 1.41
CA HIS A 30 -4.98 10.48 0.88
C HIS A 30 -5.84 10.47 -0.41
N CYS A 31 -5.62 9.45 -1.25
CA CYS A 31 -6.39 9.26 -2.48
C CYS A 31 -7.33 8.06 -2.33
N LEU A 32 -8.60 8.21 -2.69
CA LEU A 32 -9.55 7.09 -2.82
C LEU A 32 -10.16 7.08 -4.22
N GLY A 33 -10.62 5.91 -4.66
CA GLY A 33 -11.35 5.75 -5.91
C GLY A 33 -10.49 6.02 -7.15
N GLN A 34 -10.68 7.17 -7.79
CA GLN A 34 -9.96 7.55 -9.03
C GLN A 34 -9.10 8.82 -8.87
N ILE A 35 -8.99 9.32 -7.63
CA ILE A 35 -8.12 10.45 -7.31
C ILE A 35 -6.68 10.02 -7.55
N ARG A 36 -5.89 10.90 -8.16
CA ARG A 36 -4.47 10.66 -8.48
C ARG A 36 -3.57 11.40 -7.51
N GLY A 37 -2.46 10.76 -7.17
CA GLY A 37 -1.42 11.29 -6.28
C GLY A 37 -0.69 10.14 -5.60
N CYS A 38 0.08 10.47 -4.58
CA CYS A 38 0.54 9.49 -3.60
C CYS A 38 -0.67 9.02 -2.78
N ASP A 39 -0.79 7.72 -2.53
CA ASP A 39 -2.00 7.16 -1.93
C ASP A 39 -2.23 7.65 -0.49
N ILE A 40 -1.16 7.79 0.30
CA ILE A 40 -1.18 8.43 1.62
C ILE A 40 0.04 9.34 1.78
N ILE A 41 -0.20 10.57 2.26
CA ILE A 41 0.84 11.47 2.75
C ILE A 41 0.54 11.77 4.21
N ALA A 42 1.51 11.49 5.08
CA ALA A 42 1.42 11.73 6.50
C ALA A 42 2.63 12.53 7.02
N SER A 43 2.49 13.12 8.21
CA SER A 43 3.57 13.85 8.87
C SER A 43 3.65 13.61 10.37
N LYS A 44 4.87 13.60 10.91
CA LYS A 44 5.15 13.49 12.36
C LYS A 44 6.48 14.17 12.66
N ASN A 45 6.51 15.13 13.59
CA ASN A 45 7.73 15.85 13.98
C ASN A 45 8.56 16.39 12.80
N SER A 46 7.90 17.09 11.86
CA SER A 46 8.50 17.64 10.61
C SER A 46 8.96 16.60 9.58
N GLN A 47 8.85 15.30 9.87
CA GLN A 47 9.08 14.22 8.92
C GLN A 47 7.84 13.99 8.06
N LYS A 48 7.98 14.02 6.74
CA LYS A 48 6.94 13.57 5.80
C LYS A 48 7.08 12.08 5.52
N PHE A 49 5.96 11.41 5.33
CA PHE A 49 5.86 9.99 5.01
C PHE A 49 4.94 9.78 3.82
N PHE A 50 5.49 9.26 2.73
CA PHE A 50 4.80 8.94 1.49
C PHE A 50 4.59 7.44 1.40
N ILE A 51 3.37 7.02 1.08
CA ILE A 51 3.02 5.60 1.03
C ILE A 51 2.21 5.32 -0.22
N GLU A 52 2.71 4.43 -1.07
CA GLU A 52 1.93 3.83 -2.14
C GLU A 52 1.27 2.55 -1.62
N VAL A 53 -0.04 2.43 -1.81
CA VAL A 53 -0.85 1.32 -1.31
C VAL A 53 -1.39 0.54 -2.50
N LYS A 54 -1.47 -0.78 -2.41
CA LYS A 54 -2.07 -1.62 -3.46
C LYS A 54 -3.17 -2.48 -2.88
N GLY A 55 -4.15 -2.89 -3.70
CA GLY A 55 -5.21 -3.82 -3.30
C GLY A 55 -4.96 -5.26 -3.75
N ALA A 56 -5.74 -6.20 -3.20
CA ALA A 56 -5.85 -7.59 -3.68
C ALA A 56 -6.95 -7.76 -4.75
N LYS A 57 -7.82 -6.75 -4.90
CA LYS A 57 -8.84 -6.63 -5.94
C LYS A 57 -9.03 -5.18 -6.36
N ALA A 58 -9.62 -4.99 -7.54
CA ALA A 58 -10.13 -3.69 -7.96
C ALA A 58 -11.36 -3.30 -7.12
N GLY A 59 -11.58 -1.99 -6.93
CA GLY A 59 -12.83 -1.47 -6.37
C GLY A 59 -14.04 -1.85 -7.22
N ASP A 60 -15.22 -1.96 -6.61
CA ASP A 60 -16.41 -2.45 -7.29
C ASP A 60 -16.91 -1.50 -8.40
N ALA A 61 -16.68 -0.20 -8.23
CA ALA A 61 -16.97 0.83 -9.24
C ALA A 61 -15.86 0.99 -10.30
N SER A 62 -14.82 0.16 -10.30
CA SER A 62 -13.70 0.32 -11.23
C SER A 62 -14.14 -0.01 -12.67
N PRO A 63 -13.97 0.92 -13.63
CA PRO A 63 -14.37 0.70 -15.02
C PRO A 63 -13.52 -0.37 -15.72
N THR A 64 -12.39 -0.76 -15.12
CA THR A 64 -11.46 -1.75 -15.65
C THR A 64 -11.53 -3.10 -14.91
N LYS A 65 -12.53 -3.29 -14.04
CA LYS A 65 -12.75 -4.55 -13.30
C LYS A 65 -13.11 -5.68 -14.26
N LYS A 66 -12.09 -6.43 -14.70
CA LYS A 66 -12.25 -7.64 -15.53
C LYS A 66 -12.39 -8.92 -14.70
N ARG A 67 -12.00 -8.87 -13.42
CA ARG A 67 -11.84 -10.03 -12.52
C ARG A 67 -12.27 -9.67 -11.11
N ILE A 68 -12.63 -10.68 -10.32
CA ILE A 68 -13.01 -10.52 -8.90
C ILE A 68 -11.78 -10.23 -8.04
N PHE A 69 -10.66 -10.92 -8.28
CA PHE A 69 -9.38 -10.76 -7.56
C PHE A 69 -8.21 -10.69 -8.54
N PHE A 70 -7.10 -10.09 -8.10
CA PHE A 70 -5.87 -10.07 -8.89
C PHE A 70 -5.19 -11.42 -8.90
N ASP A 71 -4.70 -11.83 -10.08
CA ASP A 71 -3.81 -12.98 -10.22
C ASP A 71 -2.33 -12.59 -9.95
N SER A 72 -1.43 -13.58 -10.00
CA SER A 72 -0.01 -13.35 -9.74
C SER A 72 0.64 -12.40 -10.75
N GLY A 73 0.16 -12.34 -11.99
CA GLY A 73 0.65 -11.42 -13.00
C GLY A 73 0.29 -9.98 -12.66
N GLN A 74 -0.99 -9.74 -12.35
CA GLN A 74 -1.47 -8.42 -11.91
C GLN A 74 -0.79 -7.96 -10.62
N ILE A 75 -0.62 -8.86 -9.65
CA ILE A 75 0.08 -8.54 -8.39
C ILE A 75 1.52 -8.07 -8.67
N LYS A 76 2.27 -8.79 -9.51
CA LYS A 76 3.65 -8.41 -9.88
C LYS A 76 3.70 -7.11 -10.67
N THR A 77 2.78 -6.90 -11.61
CA THR A 77 2.66 -5.63 -12.34
C THR A 77 2.40 -4.46 -11.39
N HIS A 78 1.47 -4.63 -10.44
CA HIS A 78 1.11 -3.61 -9.47
C HIS A 78 2.27 -3.32 -8.49
N PHE A 79 2.97 -4.36 -8.03
CA PHE A 79 4.18 -4.21 -7.21
C PHE A 79 5.27 -3.43 -7.94
N GLY A 80 5.58 -3.77 -9.20
CA GLY A 80 6.56 -3.04 -9.99
C GLY A 80 6.18 -1.57 -10.22
N LYS A 81 4.90 -1.29 -10.48
CA LYS A 81 4.39 0.09 -10.60
C LYS A 81 4.53 0.87 -9.29
N ALA A 82 4.26 0.24 -8.15
CA ALA A 82 4.41 0.87 -6.85
C ALA A 82 5.87 1.24 -6.55
N ILE A 83 6.82 0.37 -6.93
CA ILE A 83 8.26 0.65 -6.81
C ILE A 83 8.65 1.88 -7.64
N VAL A 84 8.24 1.95 -8.90
CA VAL A 84 8.57 3.10 -9.76
C VAL A 84 8.03 4.40 -9.16
N LYS A 85 6.75 4.42 -8.80
CA LYS A 85 6.11 5.62 -8.22
C LYS A 85 6.78 6.07 -6.92
N ILE A 86 7.03 5.16 -5.98
CA ILE A 86 7.62 5.56 -4.70
C ILE A 86 9.06 6.03 -4.87
N LEU A 87 9.79 5.55 -5.88
CA LEU A 87 11.12 6.06 -6.24
C LEU A 87 11.05 7.46 -6.86
N ASP A 88 10.01 7.75 -7.66
CA ASP A 88 9.76 9.12 -8.16
C ASP A 88 9.48 10.08 -6.98
N ASP A 89 8.59 9.70 -6.05
CA ASP A 89 8.33 10.48 -4.82
C ASP A 89 9.61 10.65 -3.99
N LYS A 90 10.45 9.61 -3.91
CA LYS A 90 11.74 9.66 -3.21
C LYS A 90 12.73 10.62 -3.84
N TYR A 91 12.78 10.67 -5.16
CA TYR A 91 13.60 11.63 -5.88
C TYR A 91 13.16 13.08 -5.62
N LEU A 92 11.84 13.33 -5.58
CA LEU A 92 11.27 14.66 -5.33
C LEU A 92 11.37 15.08 -3.85
N HIS A 93 11.39 14.13 -2.92
CA HIS A 93 11.34 14.37 -1.48
C HIS A 93 12.47 13.63 -0.73
N PRO A 94 13.76 13.91 -1.02
CA PRO A 94 14.88 13.08 -0.56
C PRO A 94 15.01 12.92 0.96
N ASN A 95 14.45 13.85 1.74
CA ASN A 95 14.46 13.83 3.20
C ASN A 95 13.20 13.20 3.82
N ALA A 96 12.27 12.70 3.02
CA ALA A 96 11.05 12.04 3.50
C ALA A 96 11.28 10.55 3.84
N THR A 97 10.31 9.94 4.51
CA THR A 97 10.21 8.48 4.66
C THR A 97 9.24 7.92 3.62
N PHE A 98 9.45 6.65 3.25
CA PHE A 98 8.75 6.03 2.13
C PHE A 98 8.30 4.62 2.47
N ALA A 99 7.10 4.25 2.04
CA ALA A 99 6.62 2.89 2.18
C ALA A 99 5.80 2.43 0.97
N ILE A 100 5.73 1.11 0.82
CA ILE A 100 4.73 0.46 -0.01
C ILE A 100 3.89 -0.46 0.89
N ALA A 101 2.57 -0.41 0.77
CA ALA A 101 1.66 -1.25 1.55
C ALA A 101 0.84 -2.20 0.68
N HIS A 102 0.61 -3.42 1.18
CA HIS A 102 -0.24 -4.42 0.55
C HIS A 102 -1.15 -5.10 1.58
N PRO A 103 -2.29 -5.67 1.16
CA PRO A 103 -3.07 -6.55 2.01
C PRO A 103 -2.22 -7.74 2.48
N ASN A 104 -2.41 -8.12 3.74
CA ASN A 104 -1.90 -9.36 4.30
C ASN A 104 -2.70 -10.55 3.70
N ASP A 105 -2.43 -10.83 2.42
CA ASP A 105 -3.14 -11.81 1.62
C ASP A 105 -2.22 -12.95 1.19
N THR A 106 -2.72 -14.18 1.25
CA THR A 106 -1.92 -15.38 0.95
C THR A 106 -1.40 -15.39 -0.49
N LEU A 107 -2.19 -14.92 -1.47
CA LEU A 107 -1.77 -14.91 -2.87
C LEU A 107 -0.73 -13.81 -3.14
N ILE A 108 -0.91 -12.64 -2.53
CA ILE A 108 0.09 -11.55 -2.60
C ILE A 108 1.41 -12.00 -1.97
N LYS A 109 1.37 -12.55 -0.75
CA LYS A 109 2.56 -13.07 -0.07
C LYS A 109 3.28 -14.15 -0.90
N LYS A 110 2.53 -15.08 -1.48
CA LYS A 110 3.10 -16.09 -2.40
C LYS A 110 3.74 -15.46 -3.63
N ALA A 111 3.15 -14.41 -4.20
CA ALA A 111 3.62 -13.80 -5.43
C ALA A 111 4.84 -12.89 -5.25
N ILE A 112 4.87 -12.08 -4.18
CA ILE A 112 5.86 -11.00 -3.99
C ILE A 112 6.46 -10.95 -2.58
N GLY A 113 5.97 -11.71 -1.60
CA GLY A 113 6.44 -11.58 -0.20
C GLY A 113 7.91 -11.93 0.01
N HIS A 114 8.51 -12.74 -0.87
CA HIS A 114 9.95 -12.98 -0.86
C HIS A 114 10.78 -11.79 -1.40
N LEU A 115 10.13 -10.80 -2.04
CA LEU A 115 10.75 -9.61 -2.61
C LEU A 115 10.62 -8.39 -1.71
N THR A 116 9.59 -8.32 -0.86
CA THR A 116 9.30 -7.13 -0.04
C THR A 116 10.44 -6.77 0.93
N PRO A 117 11.20 -7.70 1.55
CA PRO A 117 12.33 -7.33 2.40
C PRO A 117 13.44 -6.58 1.64
N SER A 118 13.56 -6.79 0.32
CA SER A 118 14.56 -6.10 -0.51
C SER A 118 14.27 -4.61 -0.68
N LEU A 119 13.04 -4.15 -0.41
CA LEU A 119 12.69 -2.72 -0.43
C LEU A 119 13.48 -1.91 0.59
N LYS A 120 13.89 -2.54 1.70
CA LYS A 120 14.73 -1.92 2.72
C LYS A 120 16.09 -1.45 2.18
N LEU A 121 16.65 -2.16 1.19
CA LEU A 121 17.89 -1.75 0.51
C LEU A 121 17.74 -0.44 -0.26
N LEU A 122 16.51 -0.06 -0.60
CA LEU A 122 16.16 1.20 -1.25
C LEU A 122 15.70 2.28 -0.25
N GLY A 123 15.74 1.97 1.06
CA GLY A 123 15.20 2.84 2.11
C GLY A 123 13.68 3.01 2.03
N ILE A 124 12.96 1.97 1.59
CA ILE A 124 11.50 1.92 1.49
C ILE A 124 11.01 0.86 2.48
N GLN A 125 10.10 1.23 3.38
CA GLN A 125 9.44 0.29 4.29
C GLN A 125 8.35 -0.49 3.57
N HIS A 126 8.00 -1.67 4.06
CA HIS A 126 6.85 -2.42 3.57
C HIS A 126 5.86 -2.69 4.69
N PHE A 127 4.56 -2.53 4.40
CA PHE A 127 3.49 -2.86 5.32
C PHE A 127 2.58 -3.95 4.77
N TRP A 128 2.28 -4.94 5.60
CA TRP A 128 1.17 -5.89 5.42
C TRP A 128 -0.02 -5.43 6.25
N VAL A 129 -1.15 -5.20 5.59
CA VAL A 129 -2.38 -4.71 6.23
C VAL A 129 -3.44 -5.82 6.24
N ALA A 130 -3.80 -6.31 7.41
CA ALA A 130 -4.82 -7.34 7.58
C ALA A 130 -6.23 -6.75 7.62
N VAL A 131 -7.24 -7.59 7.34
CA VAL A 131 -8.66 -7.19 7.30
C VAL A 131 -9.21 -6.69 8.63
N ASP A 132 -8.58 -7.05 9.74
CA ASP A 132 -8.93 -6.60 11.09
C ASP A 132 -8.23 -5.29 11.49
N GLY A 133 -7.48 -4.68 10.55
CA GLY A 133 -6.70 -3.47 10.80
C GLY A 133 -5.32 -3.71 11.42
N THR A 134 -4.93 -4.97 11.66
CA THR A 134 -3.56 -5.28 12.09
C THR A 134 -2.57 -4.94 10.98
N VAL A 135 -1.51 -4.20 11.32
CA VAL A 135 -0.44 -3.84 10.39
C VAL A 135 0.89 -4.43 10.90
N THR A 136 1.63 -5.09 10.01
CA THR A 136 2.99 -5.57 10.30
C THR A 136 3.97 -5.03 9.26
N ALA A 137 5.16 -4.63 9.69
CA ALA A 137 6.23 -4.17 8.81
C ALA A 137 7.30 -5.26 8.58
N ASP A 138 7.95 -5.21 7.40
CA ASP A 138 9.15 -6.02 7.08
C ASP A 138 10.46 -5.31 7.45
#